data_AF-A0AA87Z5P8-F1
#
_entry.id   AF-A0AA87Z5P8-F1
#
_cell.length_a   1.000
_cell.length_b   1.000
_cell.length_c   1.000
_cell.angle_alpha   90.00
_cell.angle_beta   90.00
_cell.angle_gamma   90.00
#
_symmetry.space_group_name_H-M   'P 1'
#
loop_
_entity.id
_entity.type
_entity.pdbx_description
1 polymer ?
#
loop_
_entity_poly.entity_id
_entity_poly.type
_entity_poly.pdbx_seq_one_letter_code
_entity_poly.pdbx_strand_id
1 'polypeptide(L)'
;MDPAQVEEDRRSVSAFYKLRPLLFDGTPRTVALSGWLYDLEMIFHLCHVEAHLRVSLASRCLAADARLWWMTIGEGTLPDRTWPHFRICMINRYGPVPEEGIEEPYRDPEIYRDMQHERYHVFVADWHVYPHEPMDHYCRRFQEAMLPHIPMDIPHPGLQALVILRNGLPPQIRQHTPLPTPIMTVAHMVGYILAAEVIAHDMQADAHMVEPEVPDDDAGIPEPVYEPEPAYEPDPVYEPEPAYEPGPVDPEDAMPADPVQEAEDDGYDADEDMDAPEDPPIIVISSDDEDDDEEPDHEPGFVGWLDEGDDFEEDPEEIPDEDGEADSDVSDVTVVEID
;
A
#
# COMPACT_ATOMS: atom_id res chain seq x y z
N MET A 1 24.29 16.71 1.29
CA MET A 1 22.87 16.85 0.90
C MET A 1 22.77 17.98 -0.09
N ASP A 2 22.02 17.81 -1.17
CA ASP A 2 21.73 18.86 -2.14
C ASP A 2 20.85 19.95 -1.49
N PRO A 3 21.19 21.25 -1.60
CA PRO A 3 20.33 22.34 -1.11
C PRO A 3 18.88 22.29 -1.64
N ALA A 4 18.67 21.81 -2.87
CA ALA A 4 17.34 21.68 -3.44
C ALA A 4 16.50 20.63 -2.69
N GLN A 5 17.10 19.48 -2.39
CA GLN A 5 16.46 18.42 -1.59
C GLN A 5 16.09 18.91 -0.20
N VAL A 6 16.97 19.69 0.45
CA VAL A 6 16.70 20.23 1.80
C VAL A 6 15.48 21.14 1.79
N GLU A 7 15.33 21.97 0.75
CA GLU A 7 14.16 22.85 0.64
C GLU A 7 12.88 22.08 0.30
N GLU A 8 12.96 21.03 -0.52
CA GLU A 8 11.84 20.13 -0.80
C GLU A 8 11.40 19.38 0.46
N ASP A 9 12.34 18.77 1.18
CA ASP A 9 12.11 18.12 2.47
C ASP A 9 11.42 19.09 3.44
N ARG A 10 11.88 20.35 3.51
CA ARG A 10 11.28 21.38 4.37
C ARG A 10 9.83 21.70 3.97
N ARG A 11 9.52 21.75 2.68
CA ARG A 11 8.15 21.96 2.18
C ARG A 11 7.25 20.78 2.53
N SER A 12 7.69 19.54 2.27
CA SER A 12 6.91 18.33 2.57
C SER A 12 6.65 18.19 4.07
N VAL A 13 7.64 18.48 4.91
CA VAL A 13 7.49 18.51 6.38
C VAL A 13 6.50 19.60 6.82
N SER A 14 6.57 20.79 6.24
CA SER A 14 5.63 21.88 6.55
C SER A 14 4.20 21.51 6.15
N ALA A 15 4.00 20.91 4.98
CA ALA A 15 2.70 20.44 4.51
C ALA A 15 2.13 19.34 5.42
N PHE A 16 2.96 18.38 5.82
CA PHE A 16 2.61 17.30 6.74
C PHE A 16 1.99 17.84 8.04
N TYR A 17 2.64 18.81 8.69
CA TYR A 17 2.12 19.39 9.94
C TYR A 17 0.85 20.24 9.75
N LYS A 18 0.64 20.83 8.57
CA LYS A 18 -0.61 21.56 8.28
C LYS A 18 -1.82 20.62 8.22
N LEU A 19 -1.63 19.37 7.83
CA LEU A 19 -2.69 18.35 7.79
C LEU A 19 -3.04 17.75 9.16
N ARG A 20 -2.30 18.11 10.23
CA ARG A 20 -2.57 17.68 11.62
C ARG A 20 -2.80 16.15 11.72
N PRO A 21 -1.77 15.33 11.41
CA PRO A 21 -1.86 13.89 11.52
C PRO A 21 -2.31 13.47 12.92
N LEU A 22 -3.10 12.39 12.99
CA LEU A 22 -3.55 11.84 14.26
C LEU A 22 -2.38 11.32 15.07
N LEU A 23 -2.44 11.51 16.39
CA LEU A 23 -1.48 10.94 17.32
C LEU A 23 -1.89 9.51 17.69
N PHE A 24 -0.92 8.62 17.81
CA PHE A 24 -1.13 7.26 18.28
C PHE A 24 -0.50 7.06 19.66
N ASP A 25 -1.32 6.73 20.65
CA ASP A 25 -0.93 6.64 22.06
C ASP A 25 -0.38 5.27 22.47
N GLY A 26 -0.44 4.27 21.58
CA GLY A 26 -0.05 2.90 21.90
C GLY A 26 -1.19 2.05 22.44
N THR A 27 -2.45 2.49 22.32
CA THR A 27 -3.58 1.63 22.69
C THR A 27 -3.60 0.36 21.82
N PRO A 28 -3.65 -0.85 22.42
CA PRO A 28 -3.63 -2.13 21.69
C PRO A 28 -5.01 -2.41 21.08
N ARG A 29 -5.39 -1.61 20.09
CA ARG A 29 -6.63 -1.73 19.32
C ARG A 29 -6.28 -1.84 17.85
N THR A 30 -6.42 -3.04 17.28
CA THR A 30 -6.10 -3.36 15.87
C THR A 30 -6.68 -2.35 14.89
N VAL A 31 -7.92 -1.94 15.12
CA VAL A 31 -8.64 -0.98 14.26
C VAL A 31 -8.02 0.41 14.36
N ALA A 32 -7.66 0.87 15.56
CA ALA A 32 -7.06 2.19 15.76
C ALA A 32 -5.66 2.27 15.15
N LEU A 33 -4.83 1.25 15.36
CA LEU A 33 -3.50 1.18 14.74
C LEU A 33 -3.58 1.15 13.21
N SER A 34 -4.47 0.30 12.66
CA SER A 34 -4.61 0.15 11.21
C SER A 34 -5.14 1.43 10.55
N GLY A 35 -6.12 2.09 11.17
CA GLY A 35 -6.62 3.39 10.73
C GLY A 35 -5.52 4.46 10.76
N TRP A 36 -4.77 4.53 11.88
CA TRP A 36 -3.68 5.49 12.02
C TRP A 36 -2.56 5.30 10.99
N LEU A 37 -2.15 4.05 10.72
CA LEU A 37 -1.15 3.75 9.69
C LEU A 37 -1.64 4.16 8.30
N TYR A 38 -2.90 3.88 7.98
CA TYR A 38 -3.51 4.26 6.70
C TYR A 38 -3.56 5.79 6.53
N ASP A 39 -3.99 6.51 7.57
CA ASP A 39 -4.05 7.98 7.56
C ASP A 39 -2.66 8.60 7.34
N LEU A 40 -1.62 8.05 7.97
CA LEU A 40 -0.24 8.50 7.73
C LEU A 40 0.22 8.24 6.30
N GLU A 41 -0.07 7.08 5.72
CA GLU A 41 0.30 6.77 4.33
C GLU A 41 -0.37 7.72 3.34
N MET A 42 -1.66 8.00 3.56
CA MET A 42 -2.40 8.97 2.77
C MET A 42 -1.78 10.38 2.89
N ILE A 43 -1.46 10.82 4.10
CA ILE A 43 -0.82 12.13 4.33
C ILE A 43 0.56 12.19 3.67
N PHE A 44 1.37 11.14 3.76
CA PHE A 44 2.68 11.07 3.10
C PHE A 44 2.56 11.19 1.59
N HIS A 45 1.56 10.54 1.00
CA HIS A 45 1.28 10.63 -0.42
C HIS A 45 0.87 12.06 -0.82
N LEU A 46 -0.10 12.64 -0.11
CA LEU A 46 -0.61 14.00 -0.38
C LEU A 46 0.44 15.09 -0.23
N CYS A 47 1.38 14.92 0.71
CA CYS A 47 2.44 15.90 0.98
C CYS A 47 3.75 15.62 0.22
N HIS A 48 3.79 14.62 -0.66
CA HIS A 48 5.02 14.17 -1.35
C HIS A 48 6.18 13.99 -0.36
N VAL A 49 5.94 13.22 0.71
CA VAL A 49 6.97 12.95 1.73
C VAL A 49 7.90 11.84 1.23
N GLU A 50 9.16 12.22 1.06
CA GLU A 50 10.25 11.33 0.69
C GLU A 50 10.45 10.18 1.68
N ALA A 51 10.90 9.03 1.17
CA ALA A 51 10.96 7.79 1.92
C ALA A 51 11.82 7.89 3.20
N HIS A 52 12.94 8.62 3.16
CA HIS A 52 13.85 8.80 4.31
C HIS A 52 13.23 9.62 5.45
N LEU A 53 12.20 10.42 5.18
CA LEU A 53 11.54 11.27 6.18
C LEU A 53 10.36 10.59 6.87
N ARG A 54 9.72 9.61 6.22
CA ARG A 54 8.45 9.02 6.68
C ARG A 54 8.54 8.50 8.11
N VAL A 55 9.58 7.74 8.44
CA VAL A 55 9.77 7.19 9.80
C VAL A 55 10.01 8.31 10.82
N SER A 56 10.78 9.34 10.46
CA SER A 56 11.01 10.47 11.36
C SER A 56 9.75 11.30 11.61
N LEU A 57 8.83 11.38 10.64
CA LEU A 57 7.56 12.09 10.80
C LEU A 57 6.53 11.26 11.55
N ALA A 58 6.42 9.96 11.23
CA ALA A 58 5.54 9.04 11.93
C ALA A 58 5.91 8.91 13.41
N SER A 59 7.20 8.83 13.74
CA SER A 59 7.66 8.74 15.14
C SER A 59 7.29 9.96 15.98
N ARG A 60 7.18 11.15 15.35
CA ARG A 60 6.70 12.37 16.00
C ARG A 60 5.18 12.39 16.20
N CYS A 61 4.45 11.51 15.51
CA CYS A 61 3.02 11.30 15.71
C CYS A 61 2.72 10.21 16.76
N LEU A 62 3.75 9.66 17.40
CA LEU A 62 3.58 8.77 18.55
C LEU A 62 3.41 9.61 19.82
N ALA A 63 2.49 9.17 20.67
CA ALA A 63 2.22 9.72 21.99
C ALA A 63 2.35 8.62 23.06
N ALA A 64 2.36 9.03 24.34
CA ALA A 64 2.31 8.15 25.50
C ALA A 64 3.23 6.91 25.40
N ASP A 65 2.67 5.70 25.54
CA ASP A 65 3.42 4.44 25.57
C ASP A 65 4.14 4.18 24.25
N ALA A 66 3.47 4.45 23.11
CA ALA A 66 4.08 4.26 21.79
C ALA A 66 5.34 5.08 21.58
N ARG A 67 5.36 6.32 22.08
CA ARG A 67 6.53 7.17 21.99
C ARG A 67 7.68 6.66 22.85
N LEU A 68 7.38 6.25 24.08
CA LEU A 68 8.38 5.70 25.00
C LEU A 68 9.00 4.42 24.44
N TRP A 69 8.18 3.49 23.96
CA TRP A 69 8.63 2.26 23.33
C TRP A 69 9.46 2.52 22.06
N TRP A 70 9.04 3.45 21.20
CA TRP A 70 9.82 3.75 20.00
C TRP A 70 11.19 4.35 20.33
N MET A 71 11.30 5.13 21.41
CA MET A 71 12.59 5.64 21.89
C MET A 71 13.52 4.52 22.36
N THR A 72 12.99 3.49 23.04
CA THR A 72 13.83 2.38 23.52
C THR A 72 14.41 1.51 22.40
N ILE A 73 13.71 1.40 21.26
CA ILE A 73 14.19 0.63 20.10
C ILE A 73 14.98 1.52 19.12
N GLY A 74 14.59 2.78 19.00
CA GLY A 74 15.08 3.71 17.98
C GLY A 74 16.51 4.20 18.19
N GLU A 75 17.01 4.26 19.42
CA GLU A 75 18.34 4.83 19.73
C GLU A 75 19.52 3.88 19.43
N GLY A 76 19.30 2.58 19.25
CA GLY A 76 20.41 1.62 19.27
C GLY A 76 20.76 0.91 17.95
N THR A 77 19.77 0.40 17.21
CA THR A 77 20.06 -0.84 16.45
C THR A 77 19.29 -1.09 15.16
N LEU A 78 18.36 -0.21 14.76
CA LEU A 78 17.60 -0.46 13.53
C LEU A 78 18.47 -0.20 12.29
N PRO A 79 18.89 -1.24 11.55
CA PRO A 79 19.90 -1.09 10.50
C PRO A 79 19.40 -0.27 9.31
N ASP A 80 18.08 -0.19 9.09
CA ASP A 80 17.50 0.69 8.09
C ASP A 80 16.15 1.22 8.59
N ARG A 81 16.08 2.53 8.86
CA ARG A 81 14.84 3.22 9.27
C ARG A 81 13.90 3.43 8.08
N THR A 82 13.49 2.33 7.45
CA THR A 82 12.54 2.34 6.33
C THR A 82 11.11 2.31 6.83
N TRP A 83 10.21 2.91 6.04
CA TRP A 83 8.79 2.90 6.34
C TRP A 83 8.17 1.49 6.48
N PRO A 84 8.47 0.51 5.60
CA PRO A 84 7.97 -0.86 5.76
C PRO A 84 8.41 -1.49 7.08
N HIS A 85 9.67 -1.28 7.49
CA HIS A 85 10.17 -1.82 8.74
C HIS A 85 9.47 -1.19 9.96
N PHE A 86 9.30 0.13 9.95
CA PHE A 86 8.53 0.84 10.99
C PHE A 86 7.11 0.25 11.13
N ARG A 87 6.40 0.01 10.02
CA ARG A 87 5.07 -0.60 10.04
C ARG A 87 5.06 -1.96 10.70
N ILE A 88 6.02 -2.83 10.35
CA ILE A 88 6.15 -4.16 10.94
C ILE A 88 6.37 -4.05 12.46
N CYS A 89 7.27 -3.18 12.91
CA CYS A 89 7.50 -2.97 14.34
C CYS A 89 6.23 -2.51 15.07
N MET A 90 5.50 -1.55 14.49
CA MET A 90 4.25 -1.05 15.09
C MET A 90 3.18 -2.14 15.16
N ILE A 91 3.00 -2.93 14.11
CA ILE A 91 2.04 -4.05 14.07
C ILE A 91 2.42 -5.14 15.07
N ASN A 92 3.69 -5.52 15.14
CA ASN A 92 4.15 -6.55 16.08
C ASN A 92 3.97 -6.11 17.55
N ARG A 93 4.07 -4.81 17.83
CA ARG A 93 3.96 -4.27 19.19
C ARG A 93 2.53 -3.99 19.63
N TYR A 94 1.77 -3.30 18.78
CA TYR A 94 0.46 -2.73 19.12
C TYR A 94 -0.69 -3.38 18.35
N GLY A 95 -0.36 -4.29 17.43
CA GLY A 95 -1.34 -5.17 16.82
C GLY A 95 -1.98 -6.09 17.86
N PRO A 96 -3.02 -6.82 17.46
CA PRO A 96 -3.71 -7.76 18.34
C PRO A 96 -2.70 -8.78 18.86
N VAL A 97 -2.63 -8.88 20.19
CA VAL A 97 -1.85 -9.92 20.85
C VAL A 97 -2.52 -11.25 20.51
N PRO A 98 -1.81 -12.22 19.91
CA PRO A 98 -2.35 -13.56 19.77
C PRO A 98 -2.67 -14.10 21.17
N GLU A 99 -3.92 -14.50 21.44
CA GLU A 99 -4.32 -15.01 22.75
C GLU A 99 -3.46 -16.24 23.11
N GLU A 100 -2.70 -16.15 24.20
CA GLU A 100 -1.82 -17.23 24.68
C GLU A 100 -2.65 -18.49 24.98
N GLY A 101 -2.38 -19.55 24.21
CA GLY A 101 -3.16 -20.80 24.22
C GLY A 101 -3.77 -21.15 22.86
N ILE A 102 -3.75 -20.22 21.91
CA ILE A 102 -3.88 -20.48 20.49
C ILE A 102 -2.46 -20.35 19.93
N GLU A 103 -1.86 -21.45 19.47
CA GLU A 103 -0.63 -21.40 18.68
C GLU A 103 -0.78 -20.31 17.61
N GLU A 104 0.11 -19.32 17.65
CA GLU A 104 0.14 -18.08 16.87
C GLU A 104 -0.80 -18.04 15.62
N PRO A 105 -2.02 -17.49 15.71
CA PRO A 105 -2.87 -17.27 14.53
C PRO A 105 -2.31 -16.18 13.59
N TYR A 106 -1.27 -15.45 14.01
CA TYR A 106 -0.57 -14.46 13.17
C TYR A 106 0.61 -15.03 12.38
N ARG A 107 0.95 -16.32 12.58
CA ARG A 107 1.77 -17.09 11.62
C ARG A 107 0.94 -17.90 10.65
N ASP A 108 -0.37 -18.04 10.86
CA ASP A 108 -1.22 -18.73 9.90
C ASP A 108 -1.30 -17.88 8.62
N PRO A 109 -0.67 -18.33 7.51
CA PRO A 109 -0.79 -17.63 6.24
C PRO A 109 -2.25 -17.49 5.82
N GLU A 110 -3.17 -18.29 6.36
CA GLU A 110 -4.61 -18.25 6.07
C GLU A 110 -5.34 -17.08 6.72
N ILE A 111 -4.94 -16.59 7.90
CA ILE A 111 -5.61 -15.44 8.55
C ILE A 111 -5.12 -14.10 7.99
N TYR A 112 -3.81 -13.99 7.71
CA TYR A 112 -3.29 -12.87 6.92
C TYR A 112 -3.87 -12.89 5.49
N ARG A 113 -4.04 -14.09 4.91
CA ARG A 113 -4.76 -14.30 3.64
C ARG A 113 -6.21 -13.87 3.78
N ASP A 114 -6.94 -14.20 4.84
CA ASP A 114 -8.35 -13.84 5.01
C ASP A 114 -8.56 -12.34 5.18
N MET A 115 -7.69 -11.66 5.92
CA MET A 115 -7.76 -10.20 6.07
C MET A 115 -7.38 -9.47 4.77
N GLN A 116 -6.40 -10.00 4.02
CA GLN A 116 -6.11 -9.54 2.66
C GLN A 116 -7.24 -9.93 1.69
N HIS A 117 -7.90 -11.07 1.89
CA HIS A 117 -8.99 -11.59 1.07
C HIS A 117 -10.26 -10.77 1.27
N GLU A 118 -10.61 -10.34 2.49
CA GLU A 118 -11.71 -9.40 2.73
C GLU A 118 -11.46 -8.04 2.08
N ARG A 119 -10.25 -7.47 2.26
CA ARG A 119 -9.86 -6.22 1.57
C ARG A 119 -9.88 -6.40 0.06
N TYR A 120 -9.38 -7.52 -0.42
CA TYR A 120 -9.38 -7.93 -1.83
C TYR A 120 -10.81 -8.06 -2.35
N HIS A 121 -11.76 -8.66 -1.63
CA HIS A 121 -13.17 -8.75 -2.04
C HIS A 121 -13.84 -7.38 -2.11
N VAL A 122 -13.54 -6.47 -1.17
CA VAL A 122 -14.01 -5.09 -1.22
C VAL A 122 -13.44 -4.36 -2.44
N PHE A 123 -12.14 -4.51 -2.72
CA PHE A 123 -11.52 -3.93 -3.92
C PHE A 123 -12.08 -4.53 -5.22
N VAL A 124 -12.32 -5.84 -5.26
CA VAL A 124 -12.89 -6.56 -6.42
C VAL A 124 -14.32 -6.17 -6.69
N ALA A 125 -15.13 -5.99 -5.65
CA ALA A 125 -16.53 -5.58 -5.78
C ALA A 125 -16.67 -4.21 -6.45
N ASP A 126 -15.69 -3.32 -6.24
CA ASP A 126 -15.66 -1.97 -6.83
C ASP A 126 -14.79 -1.88 -8.10
N TRP A 127 -14.09 -2.96 -8.50
CA TRP A 127 -13.17 -2.91 -9.63
C TRP A 127 -13.89 -3.04 -10.98
N HIS A 128 -14.29 -1.89 -11.53
CA HIS A 128 -14.92 -1.80 -12.85
C HIS A 128 -14.15 -0.88 -13.80
N VAL A 129 -14.17 -1.21 -15.09
CA VAL A 129 -13.75 -0.30 -16.16
C VAL A 129 -14.77 0.82 -16.26
N TYR A 130 -14.32 2.07 -16.16
CA TYR A 130 -15.23 3.20 -16.38
C TYR A 130 -15.61 3.30 -17.86
N PRO A 131 -16.85 3.71 -18.19
CA PRO A 131 -17.21 4.01 -19.56
C PRO A 131 -16.20 5.02 -20.14
N HIS A 132 -15.58 4.66 -21.28
CA HIS A 132 -14.59 5.48 -22.00
C HIS A 132 -13.18 5.56 -21.39
N GLU A 133 -12.87 4.79 -20.35
CA GLU A 133 -11.49 4.67 -19.88
C GLU A 133 -10.64 3.87 -20.90
N PRO A 134 -9.52 4.43 -21.41
CA PRO A 134 -8.64 3.71 -22.31
C PRO A 134 -7.93 2.57 -21.55
N MET A 135 -7.63 1.46 -22.24
CA MET A 135 -7.22 0.26 -21.53
C MET A 135 -5.83 0.38 -20.90
N ASP A 136 -4.96 1.21 -21.47
CA ASP A 136 -3.65 1.55 -20.89
C ASP A 136 -3.78 2.21 -19.51
N HIS A 137 -4.75 3.12 -19.36
CA HIS A 137 -5.06 3.78 -18.11
C HIS A 137 -5.66 2.81 -17.09
N TYR A 138 -6.60 1.96 -17.52
CA TYR A 138 -7.17 0.90 -16.66
C TYR A 138 -6.08 -0.04 -16.12
N CYS A 139 -5.19 -0.53 -17.00
CA CYS A 139 -4.09 -1.40 -16.61
C CYS A 139 -3.14 -0.71 -15.64
N ARG A 140 -2.84 0.59 -15.85
CA ARG A 140 -2.00 1.37 -14.94
C ARG A 140 -2.65 1.53 -13.56
N ARG A 141 -3.94 1.89 -13.49
CA ARG A 141 -4.67 1.97 -12.22
C ARG A 141 -4.67 0.63 -11.49
N PHE A 142 -4.87 -0.47 -12.22
CA PHE A 142 -4.78 -1.81 -11.62
C PHE A 142 -3.40 -2.10 -11.05
N GLN A 143 -2.35 -1.80 -11.80
CA GLN A 143 -0.98 -1.97 -11.33
C GLN A 143 -0.71 -1.13 -10.07
N GLU A 144 -1.09 0.14 -10.07
CA GLU A 144 -0.82 1.05 -8.95
C GLU A 144 -1.64 0.72 -7.70
N ALA A 145 -2.91 0.31 -7.86
CA ALA A 145 -3.80 0.05 -6.74
C ALA A 145 -3.71 -1.38 -6.20
N MET A 146 -3.54 -2.39 -7.07
CA MET A 146 -3.65 -3.80 -6.67
C MET A 146 -2.29 -4.46 -6.42
N LEU A 147 -1.23 -4.15 -7.19
CA LEU A 147 0.07 -4.81 -7.00
C LEU A 147 0.67 -4.62 -5.60
N PRO A 148 0.55 -3.45 -4.93
CA PRO A 148 1.06 -3.29 -3.57
C PRO A 148 0.37 -4.19 -2.53
N HIS A 149 -0.79 -4.74 -2.86
CA HIS A 149 -1.63 -5.54 -1.96
C HIS A 149 -1.67 -7.02 -2.33
N ILE A 150 -1.19 -7.40 -3.52
CA ILE A 150 -1.09 -8.80 -3.93
C ILE A 150 0.27 -9.36 -3.46
N PRO A 151 0.30 -10.33 -2.52
CA PRO A 151 1.55 -10.95 -2.12
C PRO A 151 2.15 -11.70 -3.30
N MET A 152 3.31 -11.22 -3.78
CA MET A 152 4.02 -11.74 -4.95
C MET A 152 4.70 -13.10 -4.70
N ASP A 153 4.76 -13.54 -3.43
CA ASP A 153 5.57 -14.69 -3.00
C ASP A 153 4.79 -16.01 -2.94
N ILE A 154 3.49 -15.99 -3.23
CA ILE A 154 2.65 -17.20 -3.24
C ILE A 154 2.38 -17.56 -4.72
N PRO A 155 2.45 -18.84 -5.12
CA PRO A 155 2.26 -19.24 -6.52
C PRO A 155 0.81 -19.11 -7.06
N HIS A 156 -0.17 -18.79 -6.20
CA HIS A 156 -1.60 -18.75 -6.52
C HIS A 156 -2.32 -17.37 -6.54
N PRO A 157 -1.91 -16.29 -5.83
CA PRO A 157 -2.58 -14.99 -5.87
C PRO A 157 -2.42 -14.29 -7.22
N GLY A 158 -1.39 -14.66 -8.00
CA GLY A 158 -1.23 -14.21 -9.38
C GLY A 158 -2.46 -14.55 -10.21
N LEU A 159 -2.90 -15.82 -10.20
CA LEU A 159 -4.09 -16.26 -10.95
C LEU A 159 -5.35 -15.49 -10.55
N GLN A 160 -5.54 -15.25 -9.26
CA GLN A 160 -6.70 -14.52 -8.74
C GLN A 160 -6.71 -13.05 -9.20
N ALA A 161 -5.57 -12.36 -9.09
CA ALA A 161 -5.38 -11.01 -9.63
C ALA A 161 -5.61 -10.95 -11.15
N LEU A 162 -5.11 -11.95 -11.88
CA LEU A 162 -5.31 -12.08 -13.32
C LEU A 162 -6.77 -12.31 -13.70
N VAL A 163 -7.50 -13.09 -12.89
CA VAL A 163 -8.95 -13.33 -13.09
C VAL A 163 -9.74 -12.04 -12.87
N ILE A 164 -9.42 -11.24 -11.84
CA ILE A 164 -10.06 -9.93 -11.63
C ILE A 164 -9.77 -9.01 -12.80
N LEU A 165 -8.48 -8.88 -13.14
CA LEU A 165 -8.03 -8.01 -14.23
C LEU A 165 -8.76 -8.35 -15.51
N ARG A 166 -8.99 -9.63 -15.79
CA ARG A 166 -9.78 -10.11 -16.94
C ARG A 166 -11.28 -9.83 -16.81
N ASN A 167 -11.84 -10.06 -15.63
CA ASN A 167 -13.28 -9.93 -15.40
C ASN A 167 -13.75 -8.48 -15.38
N GLY A 168 -12.86 -7.53 -15.10
CA GLY A 168 -13.12 -6.10 -15.24
C GLY A 168 -13.20 -5.62 -16.69
N LEU A 169 -12.64 -6.35 -17.67
CA LEU A 169 -12.56 -5.91 -19.06
C LEU A 169 -13.92 -5.85 -19.76
N PRO A 170 -14.13 -4.92 -20.71
CA PRO A 170 -15.28 -4.93 -21.60
C PRO A 170 -15.42 -6.28 -22.33
N PRO A 171 -16.64 -6.76 -22.62
CA PRO A 171 -16.86 -8.06 -23.27
C PRO A 171 -16.07 -8.26 -24.56
N GLN A 172 -15.89 -7.19 -25.35
CA GLN A 172 -15.17 -7.20 -26.62
C GLN A 172 -13.69 -7.55 -26.41
N ILE A 173 -13.02 -6.90 -25.46
CA ILE A 173 -11.61 -7.11 -25.15
C ILE A 173 -11.42 -8.46 -24.44
N ARG A 174 -12.37 -8.83 -23.59
CA ARG A 174 -12.35 -10.09 -22.83
C ARG A 174 -12.37 -11.34 -23.73
N GLN A 175 -13.01 -11.28 -24.89
CA GLN A 175 -13.06 -12.37 -25.86
C GLN A 175 -11.70 -12.65 -26.51
N HIS A 176 -10.86 -11.61 -26.65
CA HIS A 176 -9.52 -11.72 -27.22
C HIS A 176 -8.41 -11.88 -26.17
N THR A 177 -8.76 -11.75 -24.89
CA THR A 177 -7.80 -11.92 -23.79
C THR A 177 -7.81 -13.38 -23.33
N PRO A 178 -6.66 -14.08 -23.34
CA PRO A 178 -6.56 -15.47 -22.92
C PRO A 178 -7.00 -15.66 -21.46
N LEU A 179 -7.44 -16.87 -21.13
CA LEU A 179 -7.70 -17.23 -19.74
C LEU A 179 -6.37 -17.23 -18.97
N PRO A 180 -6.35 -16.73 -17.72
CA PRO A 180 -5.17 -16.79 -16.87
C PRO A 180 -4.68 -18.23 -16.72
N THR A 181 -3.39 -18.45 -16.91
CA THR A 181 -2.73 -19.74 -16.65
C THR A 181 -1.79 -19.64 -15.45
N PRO A 182 -1.46 -20.74 -14.76
CA PRO A 182 -0.58 -20.70 -13.57
C PRO A 182 0.82 -20.11 -13.82
N ILE A 183 1.28 -20.12 -15.07
CA ILE A 183 2.58 -19.56 -15.49
C ILE A 183 2.48 -18.10 -15.96
N MET A 184 1.27 -17.55 -16.06
CA MET A 184 1.04 -16.20 -16.52
C MET A 184 1.31 -15.21 -15.39
N THR A 185 2.05 -14.14 -15.68
CA THR A 185 2.33 -13.06 -14.74
C THR A 185 1.37 -11.90 -14.98
N VAL A 186 1.24 -10.99 -14.01
CA VAL A 186 0.47 -9.74 -14.20
C VAL A 186 0.97 -8.96 -15.42
N ALA A 187 2.28 -8.90 -15.62
CA ALA A 187 2.87 -8.24 -16.79
C ALA A 187 2.47 -8.93 -18.12
N HIS A 188 2.49 -10.27 -18.17
CA HIS A 188 2.02 -11.01 -19.34
C HIS A 188 0.56 -10.68 -19.65
N MET A 189 -0.30 -10.67 -18.64
CA MET A 189 -1.73 -10.39 -18.83
C MET A 189 -2.00 -8.96 -19.27
N VAL A 190 -1.33 -7.97 -18.66
CA VAL A 190 -1.42 -6.57 -19.12
C VAL A 190 -1.00 -6.46 -20.59
N GLY A 191 0.09 -7.14 -20.99
CA GLY A 191 0.50 -7.22 -22.39
C GLY A 191 -0.59 -7.79 -23.31
N TYR A 192 -1.25 -8.88 -22.90
CA TYR A 192 -2.35 -9.47 -23.68
C TYR A 192 -3.57 -8.56 -23.78
N ILE A 193 -3.90 -7.84 -22.70
CA ILE A 193 -5.03 -6.91 -22.67
C ILE A 193 -4.82 -5.75 -23.63
N LEU A 194 -3.62 -5.16 -23.64
CA LEU A 194 -3.27 -4.08 -24.56
C LEU A 194 -3.25 -4.57 -26.01
N ALA A 195 -2.77 -5.79 -26.27
CA ALA A 195 -2.83 -6.38 -27.61
C ALA A 195 -4.28 -6.64 -28.06
N ALA A 196 -5.14 -7.08 -27.14
CA ALA A 196 -6.56 -7.31 -27.41
C ALA A 196 -7.32 -6.01 -27.72
N GLU A 197 -6.95 -4.89 -27.09
CA GLU A 197 -7.51 -3.57 -27.40
C GLU A 197 -7.23 -3.15 -28.85
N VAL A 198 -5.99 -3.34 -29.33
CA VAL A 198 -5.63 -3.05 -30.73
C VAL A 198 -6.47 -3.87 -31.71
N ILE A 199 -6.62 -5.17 -31.46
CA ILE A 199 -7.45 -6.05 -32.30
C ILE A 199 -8.91 -5.61 -32.30
N ALA A 200 -9.45 -5.24 -31.12
CA ALA A 200 -10.84 -4.79 -31.02
C ALA A 200 -11.08 -3.47 -31.77
N HIS A 201 -10.10 -2.55 -31.76
CA HIS A 201 -10.16 -1.31 -32.52
C HIS A 201 -10.11 -1.54 -34.04
N ASP A 202 -9.23 -2.42 -34.52
CA ASP A 202 -9.13 -2.75 -35.95
C ASP A 202 -10.42 -3.40 -36.45
N MET A 203 -11.03 -4.30 -35.68
CA MET A 203 -12.31 -4.92 -36.04
C MET A 203 -13.48 -3.92 -36.08
N GLN A 204 -13.48 -2.92 -35.21
CA GLN A 204 -14.47 -1.85 -35.27
C GLN A 204 -14.25 -0.93 -36.48
N ALA A 205 -13.00 -0.63 -36.82
CA ALA A 205 -12.67 0.15 -38.01
C ALA A 205 -13.16 -0.55 -39.29
N ASP A 206 -12.94 -1.86 -39.41
CA ASP A 206 -13.42 -2.65 -40.56
C ASP A 206 -14.95 -2.75 -40.62
N ALA A 207 -15.63 -2.86 -39.48
CA ALA A 207 -17.09 -2.87 -39.42
C ALA A 207 -17.71 -1.55 -39.91
N HIS A 208 -17.01 -0.42 -39.74
CA HIS A 208 -17.43 0.88 -40.26
C HIS A 208 -17.05 1.12 -41.72
N MET A 209 -16.13 0.31 -42.28
CA MET A 209 -15.72 0.35 -43.69
C MET A 209 -16.59 -0.54 -44.59
N VAL A 210 -17.54 -1.29 -44.03
CA VAL A 210 -18.67 -1.83 -44.80
C VAL A 210 -19.57 -0.64 -45.14
N GLU A 211 -19.20 0.03 -46.23
CA GLU A 211 -20.02 1.04 -46.89
C GLU A 211 -21.42 0.42 -47.02
N PRO A 212 -22.48 1.03 -46.46
CA PRO A 212 -23.81 0.47 -46.56
C PRO A 212 -24.07 0.27 -48.05
N GLU A 213 -24.22 -0.98 -48.48
CA GLU A 213 -24.61 -1.29 -49.85
C GLU A 213 -25.91 -0.53 -50.08
N VAL A 214 -25.79 0.60 -50.78
CA VAL A 214 -26.94 1.40 -51.18
C VAL A 214 -27.67 0.47 -52.14
N PRO A 215 -28.85 -0.06 -51.79
CA PRO A 215 -29.56 -0.91 -52.72
C PRO A 215 -29.75 -0.11 -54.01
N ASP A 216 -29.36 -0.70 -55.14
CA ASP A 216 -29.49 -0.16 -56.50
C ASP A 216 -30.98 -0.03 -56.93
N ASP A 217 -31.84 0.43 -56.04
CA ASP A 217 -33.23 0.77 -56.35
C ASP A 217 -33.26 2.22 -56.83
N ASP A 218 -33.11 2.35 -58.14
CA ASP A 218 -33.44 3.50 -59.01
C ASP A 218 -34.94 3.84 -58.96
N ALA A 219 -35.46 4.02 -57.74
CA ALA A 219 -36.85 4.32 -57.45
C ALA A 219 -36.93 5.69 -56.78
N GLY A 220 -36.48 6.73 -57.48
CA GLY A 220 -36.87 8.13 -57.29
C GLY A 220 -37.18 8.54 -55.85
N ILE A 221 -36.24 8.29 -54.93
CA ILE A 221 -36.38 8.72 -53.53
C ILE A 221 -36.37 10.25 -53.58
N PRO A 222 -37.46 10.93 -53.15
CA PRO A 222 -37.49 12.39 -53.16
C PRO A 222 -36.35 12.90 -52.30
N GLU A 223 -35.63 13.90 -52.81
CA GLU A 223 -34.55 14.56 -52.06
C GLU A 223 -35.02 14.83 -50.62
N PRO A 224 -34.24 14.43 -49.60
CA PRO A 224 -34.62 14.70 -48.23
C PRO A 224 -34.79 16.21 -48.11
N VAL A 225 -36.01 16.64 -47.77
CA VAL A 225 -36.29 18.02 -47.43
C VAL A 225 -35.55 18.27 -46.13
N TYR A 226 -34.36 18.85 -46.23
CA TYR A 226 -33.59 19.27 -45.06
C TYR A 226 -34.46 20.26 -44.28
N GLU A 227 -34.96 19.81 -43.14
CA GLU A 227 -35.54 20.72 -42.16
C GLU A 227 -34.44 21.72 -41.76
N PRO A 228 -34.75 23.03 -41.75
CA PRO A 228 -33.76 24.04 -41.40
C PRO A 228 -33.20 23.73 -40.01
N GLU A 229 -31.87 23.81 -39.89
CA GLU A 229 -31.19 23.61 -38.61
C GLU A 229 -31.88 24.45 -37.53
N PRO A 230 -32.20 23.86 -36.36
CA PRO A 230 -32.84 24.59 -35.28
C PRO A 230 -31.97 25.80 -34.94
N ALA A 231 -32.58 26.98 -34.97
CA ALA A 231 -31.91 28.22 -34.60
C ALA A 231 -31.31 28.04 -33.21
N TYR A 232 -29.99 28.18 -33.12
CA TYR A 232 -29.24 28.04 -31.87
C TYR A 232 -29.86 28.97 -30.83
N GLU A 233 -30.43 28.41 -29.77
CA GLU A 233 -30.86 29.21 -28.62
C GLU A 233 -29.60 29.78 -27.98
N PRO A 234 -29.54 31.10 -27.72
CA PRO A 234 -28.38 31.70 -27.09
C PRO A 234 -28.19 31.10 -25.70
N ASP A 235 -26.93 30.79 -25.36
CA ASP A 235 -26.57 30.27 -24.05
C ASP A 235 -27.16 31.17 -22.94
N PRO A 236 -27.69 30.58 -21.86
CA PRO A 236 -28.23 31.33 -20.75
C PRO A 236 -27.14 32.24 -20.17
N VAL A 237 -27.45 33.53 -20.10
CA VAL A 237 -26.58 34.51 -19.44
C VAL A 237 -26.52 34.15 -17.96
N TYR A 238 -25.38 33.63 -17.52
CA TYR A 238 -25.13 33.35 -16.12
C TYR A 238 -25.22 34.64 -15.31
N GLU A 239 -26.23 34.74 -14.45
CA GLU A 239 -26.28 35.80 -13.44
C GLU A 239 -25.15 35.58 -12.43
N PRO A 240 -24.43 36.64 -12.02
CA PRO A 240 -23.36 36.53 -11.05
C PRO A 240 -23.91 35.99 -9.72
N GLU A 241 -23.18 35.05 -9.12
CA GLU A 241 -23.52 34.51 -7.81
C GLU A 241 -23.69 35.64 -6.78
N PRO A 242 -24.73 35.58 -5.93
CA PRO A 242 -24.95 36.60 -4.91
C PRO A 242 -23.76 36.63 -3.95
N ALA A 243 -23.28 37.85 -3.66
CA ALA A 243 -22.22 38.06 -2.69
C ALA A 243 -22.62 37.46 -1.34
N TYR A 244 -21.77 36.59 -0.81
CA TYR A 244 -22.01 35.92 0.46
C TYR A 244 -22.03 36.96 1.60
N GLU A 245 -23.20 37.15 2.21
CA GLU A 245 -23.29 37.92 3.46
C GLU A 245 -22.80 37.03 4.61
N PRO A 246 -21.75 37.44 5.36
CA PRO A 246 -21.29 36.69 6.51
C PRO A 246 -22.43 36.63 7.54
N GLY A 247 -22.81 35.41 7.91
CA GLY A 247 -23.84 35.16 8.92
C GLY A 247 -23.49 35.78 10.27
N PRO A 248 -24.51 36.04 11.11
CA PRO A 248 -24.30 36.55 12.46
C PRO A 248 -23.43 35.58 13.26
N VAL A 249 -22.32 36.09 13.80
CA VAL A 249 -21.40 35.34 14.66
C VAL A 249 -22.14 34.98 15.94
N ASP A 250 -22.20 33.69 16.24
CA ASP A 250 -22.85 33.18 17.46
C ASP A 250 -22.04 33.62 18.69
N PRO A 251 -22.63 34.36 19.65
CA PRO A 251 -21.91 34.87 20.82
C PRO A 251 -21.38 33.78 21.76
N GLU A 252 -21.76 32.51 21.58
CA GLU A 252 -21.23 31.39 22.37
C GLU A 252 -19.82 30.94 21.94
N ASP A 253 -19.37 31.27 20.73
CA ASP A 253 -18.01 30.99 20.24
C ASP A 253 -16.98 32.09 20.60
N ALA A 254 -17.42 33.14 21.31
CA ALA A 254 -16.51 34.15 21.86
C ALA A 254 -15.77 33.54 23.06
N MET A 255 -14.64 32.86 22.78
CA MET A 255 -13.78 32.31 23.82
C MET A 255 -13.44 33.39 24.86
N PRO A 256 -13.58 33.09 26.17
CA PRO A 256 -13.26 34.04 27.22
C PRO A 256 -11.79 34.41 27.12
N ALA A 257 -11.52 35.71 27.12
CA ALA A 257 -10.16 36.25 27.13
C ALA A 257 -9.40 35.66 28.34
N ASP A 258 -8.27 35.03 28.03
CA ASP A 258 -7.37 34.44 29.02
C ASP A 258 -6.99 35.49 30.09
N PRO A 259 -7.08 35.17 31.39
CA PRO A 259 -6.68 36.08 32.44
C PRO A 259 -5.18 36.35 32.31
N VAL A 260 -4.85 37.63 32.18
CA VAL A 260 -3.50 38.18 32.21
C VAL A 260 -2.81 37.65 33.47
N GLN A 261 -1.85 36.72 33.30
CA GLN A 261 -0.96 36.32 34.36
C GLN A 261 0.02 37.47 34.58
N GLU A 262 -0.13 38.15 35.72
CA GLU A 262 0.89 39.07 36.24
C GLU A 262 2.16 38.25 36.48
N ALA A 263 3.19 38.51 35.68
CA ALA A 263 4.51 37.96 35.87
C ALA A 263 5.05 38.47 37.22
N GLU A 264 5.23 37.55 38.17
CA GLU A 264 6.01 37.82 39.36
C GLU A 264 7.47 37.99 38.93
N ASP A 265 7.94 39.22 39.08
CA ASP A 265 9.30 39.71 38.92
C ASP A 265 10.17 39.14 40.05
N ASP A 266 10.80 37.99 39.81
CA ASP A 266 11.82 37.43 40.67
C ASP A 266 13.17 38.08 40.38
N GLY A 267 13.42 39.18 41.08
CA GLY A 267 14.70 39.88 41.08
C GLY A 267 15.87 38.94 41.39
N TYR A 268 16.57 38.51 40.35
CA TYR A 268 17.91 37.96 40.46
C TYR A 268 18.91 39.11 40.57
N ASP A 269 19.39 39.32 41.80
CA ASP A 269 20.52 40.18 42.10
C ASP A 269 21.75 39.71 41.31
N ALA A 270 22.19 40.59 40.40
CA ALA A 270 23.41 40.46 39.65
C ALA A 270 24.57 40.96 40.51
N ASP A 271 25.24 40.06 41.21
CA ASP A 271 26.59 40.27 41.73
C ASP A 271 27.24 38.89 41.94
N GLU A 272 28.18 38.53 41.07
CA GLU A 272 29.45 37.87 41.42
C GLU A 272 30.21 37.42 40.15
N ASP A 273 31.26 38.17 39.86
CA ASP A 273 32.54 37.76 39.27
C ASP A 273 32.62 36.31 38.73
N MET A 274 32.39 36.14 37.42
CA MET A 274 32.87 34.97 36.69
C MET A 274 34.02 35.42 35.79
N ASP A 275 35.21 34.99 36.22
CA ASP A 275 36.48 35.13 35.55
C ASP A 275 36.46 34.77 34.06
N ALA A 276 37.33 35.45 33.32
CA ALA A 276 37.57 35.28 31.90
C ALA A 276 37.76 33.82 31.49
N PRO A 277 37.23 33.39 30.33
CA PRO A 277 37.54 32.05 29.83
C PRO A 277 39.00 31.97 29.40
N GLU A 278 39.77 31.15 30.11
CA GLU A 278 41.06 30.65 29.65
C GLU A 278 40.89 29.83 28.36
N ASP A 279 41.88 29.93 27.47
CA ASP A 279 41.93 29.30 26.15
C ASP A 279 41.57 27.79 26.19
N PRO A 280 40.83 27.27 25.18
CA PRO A 280 40.52 25.86 25.12
C PRO A 280 41.80 25.03 24.89
N PRO A 281 41.94 23.86 25.53
CA PRO A 281 43.12 23.01 25.35
C PRO A 281 43.19 22.49 23.92
N ILE A 282 44.35 22.68 23.29
CA ILE A 282 44.74 22.00 22.05
C ILE A 282 44.83 20.50 22.36
N ILE A 283 43.82 19.73 21.94
CA ILE A 283 43.87 18.28 21.95
C ILE A 283 44.78 17.85 20.79
N VAL A 284 46.03 17.53 21.13
CA VAL A 284 46.91 16.77 20.25
C VAL A 284 46.46 15.32 20.32
N ILE A 285 45.84 14.84 19.24
CA ILE A 285 45.52 13.43 19.06
C ILE A 285 46.81 12.77 18.58
N SER A 286 47.56 12.18 19.51
CA SER A 286 48.63 11.23 19.17
C SER A 286 47.97 9.89 18.88
N SER A 287 48.05 9.45 17.63
CA SER A 287 47.77 8.07 17.23
C SER A 287 49.01 7.24 17.54
N ASP A 288 49.01 6.54 18.68
CA ASP A 288 49.90 5.40 18.92
C ASP A 288 49.03 4.14 18.76
N ASP A 289 49.15 3.54 17.56
CA ASP A 289 48.78 2.16 17.28
C ASP A 289 49.88 1.27 17.87
N GLU A 290 49.60 0.55 18.96
CA GLU A 290 50.37 -0.63 19.35
C GLU A 290 49.39 -1.79 19.62
N ASP A 291 49.46 -2.75 18.70
CA ASP A 291 49.35 -4.20 18.84
C ASP A 291 48.93 -4.76 20.22
N ASP A 292 47.84 -5.54 20.23
CA ASP A 292 47.77 -6.71 21.11
C ASP A 292 46.92 -7.81 20.46
N ASP A 293 47.64 -8.72 19.80
CA ASP A 293 47.18 -10.06 19.43
C ASP A 293 47.11 -10.93 20.70
N GLU A 294 45.92 -11.17 21.23
CA GLU A 294 45.69 -12.28 22.17
C GLU A 294 44.56 -13.19 21.66
N GLU A 295 44.95 -14.33 21.08
CA GLU A 295 44.10 -15.50 20.88
C GLU A 295 43.64 -16.07 22.23
N PRO A 296 42.36 -16.45 22.38
CA PRO A 296 41.96 -17.35 23.45
C PRO A 296 41.94 -18.80 22.95
N ASP A 297 43.08 -19.47 23.07
CA ASP A 297 43.14 -20.92 23.26
C ASP A 297 42.57 -21.24 24.65
N HIS A 298 41.40 -21.88 24.75
CA HIS A 298 41.03 -22.74 25.89
C HIS A 298 39.82 -23.63 25.54
N GLU A 299 40.08 -24.84 25.04
CA GLU A 299 39.27 -26.00 25.40
C GLU A 299 39.61 -26.43 26.84
N PRO A 300 38.60 -26.79 27.64
CA PRO A 300 38.71 -28.13 28.24
C PRO A 300 37.36 -28.86 28.36
N GLY A 301 37.33 -30.08 27.82
CA GLY A 301 36.83 -31.27 28.51
C GLY A 301 35.37 -31.28 28.95
N PHE A 302 34.46 -31.66 28.04
CA PHE A 302 33.14 -32.14 28.43
C PHE A 302 33.23 -33.63 28.81
N VAL A 303 33.23 -33.88 30.11
CA VAL A 303 33.19 -35.20 30.74
C VAL A 303 31.76 -35.72 30.64
N GLY A 304 31.63 -36.95 30.16
CA GLY A 304 30.35 -37.62 29.97
C GLY A 304 29.54 -37.79 31.26
N TRP A 305 28.23 -37.68 31.08
CA TRP A 305 27.25 -38.40 31.89
C TRP A 305 26.43 -39.25 30.94
N LEU A 306 26.62 -40.56 31.08
CA LEU A 306 25.60 -41.55 30.80
C LEU A 306 24.40 -41.21 31.68
N ASP A 307 23.24 -40.99 31.07
CA ASP A 307 21.98 -41.34 31.72
C ASP A 307 21.21 -42.25 30.78
N GLU A 308 20.87 -43.40 31.35
CA GLU A 308 20.26 -44.56 30.71
C GLU A 308 18.74 -44.39 30.72
N GLY A 309 18.10 -44.76 29.62
CA GLY A 309 16.73 -45.26 29.62
C GLY A 309 15.64 -44.23 29.38
N ASP A 310 15.15 -44.20 28.14
CA ASP A 310 13.72 -44.40 27.95
C ASP A 310 13.49 -45.10 26.60
N ASP A 311 13.20 -46.40 26.69
CA ASP A 311 12.73 -47.24 25.60
C ASP A 311 11.31 -46.78 25.24
N PHE A 312 11.18 -45.88 24.26
CA PHE A 312 9.90 -45.66 23.59
C PHE A 312 9.84 -46.57 22.37
N GLU A 313 9.26 -47.75 22.55
CA GLU A 313 8.81 -48.61 21.45
C GLU A 313 7.70 -47.88 20.69
N GLU A 314 8.05 -47.20 19.60
CA GLU A 314 7.07 -46.74 18.62
C GLU A 314 6.53 -47.96 17.86
N ASP A 315 5.28 -48.28 18.17
CA ASP A 315 4.41 -49.21 17.45
C ASP A 315 4.21 -48.69 16.01
N PRO A 316 4.65 -49.40 14.95
CA PRO A 316 4.35 -48.98 13.59
C PRO A 316 2.89 -49.30 13.29
N GLU A 317 2.01 -48.29 13.44
CA GLU A 317 0.63 -48.41 12.98
C GLU A 317 0.60 -48.78 11.48
N GLU A 318 -0.06 -49.91 11.24
CA GLU A 318 -0.36 -50.49 9.94
C GLU A 318 -1.02 -49.45 9.02
N ILE A 319 -0.36 -49.14 7.91
CA ILE A 319 -0.99 -48.49 6.75
C ILE A 319 -1.87 -49.56 6.08
N PRO A 320 -3.21 -49.43 6.03
CA PRO A 320 -4.01 -50.33 5.22
C PRO A 320 -3.78 -50.01 3.75
N ASP A 321 -3.37 -51.04 2.99
CA ASP A 321 -3.40 -51.06 1.53
C ASP A 321 -4.85 -50.84 1.06
N GLU A 322 -5.17 -49.64 0.59
CA GLU A 322 -6.45 -49.33 -0.03
C GLU A 322 -6.38 -49.62 -1.53
N ASP A 323 -6.65 -50.89 -1.86
CA ASP A 323 -6.89 -51.39 -3.21
C ASP A 323 -8.20 -50.79 -3.76
N GLY A 324 -8.10 -49.62 -4.37
CA GLY A 324 -9.21 -48.93 -5.06
C GLY A 324 -9.05 -48.97 -6.57
N GLU A 325 -9.42 -50.09 -7.20
CA GLU A 325 -9.70 -50.15 -8.63
C GLU A 325 -10.84 -49.17 -8.97
N ALA A 326 -10.55 -48.17 -9.80
CA ALA A 326 -11.55 -47.38 -10.48
C ALA A 326 -11.22 -47.37 -11.98
N ASP A 327 -11.80 -48.35 -12.68
CA ASP A 327 -12.09 -48.28 -14.10
C ASP A 327 -12.80 -46.95 -14.39
N SER A 328 -12.17 -46.10 -15.20
CA SER A 328 -12.87 -45.01 -15.87
C SER A 328 -12.56 -45.05 -17.36
N ASP A 329 -13.63 -45.34 -18.08
CA ASP A 329 -13.78 -45.46 -19.51
C ASP A 329 -13.03 -44.38 -20.31
N VAL A 330 -12.16 -44.86 -21.20
CA VAL A 330 -11.63 -44.10 -22.32
C VAL A 330 -12.78 -43.83 -23.29
N SER A 331 -13.26 -42.59 -23.32
CA SER A 331 -14.17 -42.15 -24.38
C SER A 331 -13.36 -41.80 -25.63
N ASP A 332 -13.72 -42.46 -26.73
CA ASP A 332 -13.27 -42.23 -28.10
C ASP A 332 -13.24 -40.74 -28.48
N VAL A 333 -12.07 -40.26 -28.87
CA VAL A 333 -11.92 -38.99 -29.59
C VAL A 333 -12.08 -39.28 -31.08
N THR A 334 -13.21 -38.88 -31.64
CA THR A 334 -13.42 -38.80 -33.09
C THR A 334 -12.63 -37.65 -33.68
N VAL A 335 -11.67 -37.98 -34.54
CA VAL A 335 -10.99 -37.03 -35.43
C VAL A 335 -12.00 -36.58 -36.49
N VAL A 336 -12.34 -35.28 -36.49
CA VAL A 336 -13.03 -34.63 -37.61
C VAL A 336 -11.95 -34.01 -38.48
N GLU A 337 -11.67 -34.64 -39.63
CA GLU A 337 -10.98 -33.97 -40.74
C GLU A 337 -11.92 -32.92 -41.32
N ILE A 338 -11.43 -31.69 -41.44
CA ILE A 338 -12.08 -30.60 -42.18
C ILE A 338 -11.23 -30.40 -43.44
N ASP A 339 -11.88 -30.54 -44.60
CA ASP A 339 -11.37 -30.27 -45.95
C ASP A 339 -10.97 -28.80 -46.17
#